data_AF-A0A0L7M562-F1
#
_entry.id   AF-A0A0L7M562-F1
#
_cell.length_a   1.000
_cell.length_b   1.000
_cell.length_c   1.000
_cell.angle_alpha   90.00
_cell.angle_beta   90.00
_cell.angle_gamma   90.00
#
_symmetry.space_group_name_H-M   'P 1'
#
loop_
_entity.id
_entity.type
_entity.pdbx_description
1 polymer ?
#
loop_
_entity_poly.entity_id
_entity_poly.type
_entity_poly.pdbx_seq_one_letter_code
_entity_poly.pdbx_strand_id
1 'polypeptide(L)'
;MNIREILEELEYKVSYIHNEMNYKDRSRNYRDFKKGKTNILICTNILSRGVKFDNCEIINYDLSNNINDYIYKTKNICGSSNFDKNNNSLTSFFNKKTTNIVNDIIERTVDKKQIIFQNLNKKVSKMLKLQSKYYDIVKKKKKYQKRGGRKALHIAPKRNCLSKRNKILSKKLYFYHKMEIERKRLIKKGILKGHEKIPRYPNRQAQEYDSNEYNSMNKLNDGSLQILAKKRKTKRNINKNNEIQYDQDTIVLDNMPTYEEEASKN
;
A
#
# COMPACT_ATOMS: atom_id res chain seq x y z
N MET A 1 25.50 -16.41 5.32
CA MET A 1 26.88 -16.00 5.65
C MET A 1 26.80 -15.23 6.96
N ASN A 2 27.55 -15.64 7.99
CA ASN A 2 27.48 -15.02 9.31
C ASN A 2 28.53 -13.91 9.39
N ILE A 3 28.09 -12.64 9.44
CA ILE A 3 28.98 -11.46 9.42
C ILE A 3 30.00 -11.51 10.57
N ARG A 4 29.59 -12.05 11.71
CA ARG A 4 30.45 -12.20 12.88
C ARG A 4 31.70 -13.02 12.58
N GLU A 5 31.51 -14.23 12.05
CA GLU A 5 32.60 -15.18 11.77
C GLU A 5 33.62 -14.58 10.81
N ILE A 6 33.14 -13.90 9.76
CA ILE A 6 34.01 -13.24 8.77
C ILE A 6 34.86 -12.14 9.42
N LEU A 7 34.25 -11.32 10.28
CA LEU A 7 35.00 -10.23 10.91
C LEU A 7 35.98 -10.75 11.97
N GLU A 8 35.65 -11.84 12.65
CA GLU A 8 36.56 -12.52 13.58
C GLU A 8 37.74 -13.19 12.82
N GLU A 9 37.49 -13.80 11.66
CA GLU A 9 38.53 -14.38 10.78
C GLU A 9 39.47 -13.31 10.21
N LEU A 10 38.94 -12.12 9.95
CA LEU A 10 39.73 -10.95 9.56
C LEU A 10 40.40 -10.22 10.75
N GLU A 11 40.44 -10.86 11.92
CA GLU A 11 41.08 -10.39 13.16
C GLU A 11 40.52 -9.06 13.72
N TYR A 12 39.28 -8.71 13.40
CA TYR A 12 38.63 -7.54 14.00
C TYR A 12 38.09 -7.84 15.39
N LYS A 13 38.19 -6.85 16.28
CA LYS A 13 37.58 -6.91 17.62
C LYS A 13 36.10 -6.56 17.55
N VAL A 14 35.25 -7.58 17.61
CA VAL A 14 33.80 -7.45 17.43
C VAL A 14 33.04 -7.79 18.71
N SER A 15 32.02 -6.99 19.01
CA SER A 15 30.94 -7.34 19.93
C SER A 15 29.66 -7.55 19.14
N TYR A 16 28.76 -8.40 19.63
CA TYR A 16 27.48 -8.63 18.98
C TYR A 16 26.35 -8.67 19.99
N ILE A 17 25.16 -8.27 19.54
CA ILE A 17 23.95 -8.35 20.34
C ILE A 17 22.76 -8.74 19.44
N HIS A 18 22.06 -9.80 19.86
CA HIS A 18 20.76 -10.21 19.29
C HIS A 18 19.73 -10.45 20.39
N ASN A 19 18.49 -10.72 19.98
CA ASN A 19 17.35 -10.83 20.90
C ASN A 19 17.43 -12.06 21.82
N GLU A 20 17.95 -13.18 21.32
CA GLU A 20 18.08 -14.45 22.07
C GLU A 20 19.22 -14.42 23.11
N MET A 21 20.05 -13.37 23.13
CA MET A 21 21.10 -13.24 24.15
C MET A 21 20.53 -12.93 25.52
N ASN A 22 21.18 -13.49 26.54
CA ASN A 22 20.85 -13.18 27.92
C ASN A 22 21.20 -11.72 28.26
N TYR A 23 20.49 -11.14 29.23
CA TYR A 23 20.67 -9.71 29.58
C TYR A 23 22.09 -9.41 30.08
N LYS A 24 22.69 -10.32 30.86
CA LYS A 24 24.05 -10.17 31.38
C LYS A 24 25.08 -10.05 30.25
N ASP A 25 24.99 -10.93 29.25
CA ASP A 25 25.92 -10.94 28.11
C ASP A 25 25.72 -9.73 27.21
N ARG A 26 24.46 -9.34 26.98
CA ARG A 26 24.11 -8.11 26.25
C ARG A 26 24.74 -6.88 26.89
N SER A 27 24.61 -6.75 28.21
CA SER A 27 25.16 -5.62 28.98
C SER A 27 26.70 -5.62 28.96
N ARG A 28 27.31 -6.81 29.08
CA ARG A 28 28.77 -6.98 28.96
C ARG A 28 29.29 -6.52 27.60
N ASN A 29 28.71 -7.02 26.51
CA ASN A 29 29.12 -6.68 25.14
C ASN A 29 28.93 -5.18 24.83
N TYR A 30 27.81 -4.60 25.26
CA TYR A 30 27.59 -3.16 25.13
C TYR A 30 28.63 -2.34 25.91
N ARG A 31 28.97 -2.76 27.14
CA ARG A 31 29.97 -2.08 27.97
C ARG A 31 31.38 -2.21 27.39
N ASP A 32 31.72 -3.37 26.84
CA ASP A 32 33.03 -3.60 26.23
C ASP A 32 33.19 -2.74 24.96
N PHE A 33 32.13 -2.59 24.16
CA PHE A 33 32.10 -1.64 23.03
C PHE A 33 32.22 -0.18 23.51
N LYS A 34 31.42 0.23 24.50
CA LYS A 34 31.43 1.61 25.03
C LYS A 34 32.78 1.98 25.66
N LYS A 35 33.52 1.01 26.19
CA LYS A 35 34.89 1.21 26.73
C LYS A 35 35.97 1.13 25.65
N GLY A 36 35.62 0.89 24.39
CA GLY A 36 36.57 0.78 23.27
C GLY A 36 37.41 -0.51 23.29
N LYS A 37 36.99 -1.55 24.02
CA LYS A 37 37.66 -2.85 23.95
C LYS A 37 37.39 -3.56 22.62
N THR A 38 36.20 -3.33 22.09
CA THR A 38 35.80 -3.76 20.75
C THR A 38 35.47 -2.54 19.91
N ASN A 39 35.82 -2.61 18.62
CA ASN A 39 35.71 -1.49 17.69
C ASN A 39 34.42 -1.57 16.87
N ILE A 40 33.85 -2.79 16.74
CA ILE A 40 32.68 -3.06 15.91
C ILE A 40 31.60 -3.68 16.77
N LEU A 41 30.37 -3.17 16.65
CA LEU A 41 29.20 -3.71 17.32
C LEU A 41 28.16 -4.17 16.28
N ILE A 42 27.94 -5.48 16.16
CA ILE A 42 26.93 -6.08 15.28
C ILE A 42 25.62 -6.23 16.03
N CYS A 43 24.51 -5.72 15.49
CA CYS A 43 23.22 -5.74 16.16
C CYS A 43 22.06 -5.94 15.19
N THR A 44 21.03 -6.70 15.59
CA THR A 44 19.81 -6.87 14.78
C THR A 44 18.71 -5.86 15.11
N ASN A 45 18.46 -5.55 16.41
CA ASN A 45 17.35 -4.70 16.84
C ASN A 45 17.57 -4.05 18.24
N ILE A 46 18.57 -3.18 18.37
CA ILE A 46 18.85 -2.48 19.66
C ILE A 46 18.52 -0.99 19.61
N LEU A 47 18.55 -0.41 18.42
CA LEU A 47 18.34 1.02 18.20
C LEU A 47 16.93 1.49 18.60
N SER A 48 15.98 0.57 18.76
CA SER A 48 14.63 0.85 19.21
C SER A 48 14.49 1.10 20.73
N ARG A 49 15.50 0.73 21.54
CA ARG A 49 15.42 0.74 23.01
C ARG A 49 16.04 1.97 23.69
N GLY A 50 16.29 3.06 22.96
CA GLY A 50 16.78 4.31 23.52
C GLY A 50 18.28 4.34 23.86
N VAL A 51 19.06 3.37 23.38
CA VAL A 51 20.53 3.41 23.46
C VAL A 51 21.04 4.43 22.45
N LYS A 52 21.65 5.51 22.95
CA LYS A 52 22.30 6.54 22.11
C LYS A 52 23.77 6.18 21.88
N PHE A 53 24.23 6.42 20.66
CA PHE A 53 25.62 6.32 20.25
C PHE A 53 26.06 7.67 19.70
N ASP A 54 27.23 8.13 20.12
CA ASP A 54 27.77 9.43 19.71
C ASP A 54 29.10 9.19 18.96
N ASN A 55 29.36 9.98 17.93
CA ASN A 55 30.56 9.91 17.07
C ASN A 55 30.83 8.52 16.48
N CYS A 56 29.78 7.83 16.04
CA CYS A 56 29.89 6.50 15.46
C CYS A 56 29.58 6.52 13.95
N GLU A 57 30.28 5.71 13.19
CA GLU A 57 29.88 5.37 11.81
C GLU A 57 28.90 4.19 11.86
N ILE A 58 27.69 4.40 11.35
CA ILE A 58 26.64 3.38 11.33
C ILE A 58 26.50 2.80 9.94
N ILE A 59 26.68 1.49 9.86
CA ILE A 59 26.49 0.71 8.65
C ILE A 59 25.20 -0.09 8.77
N ASN A 60 24.21 0.27 7.96
CA ASN A 60 23.00 -0.52 7.80
C ASN A 60 23.22 -1.58 6.72
N TYR A 61 23.54 -2.79 7.16
CA TYR A 61 23.84 -3.92 6.28
C TYR A 61 22.60 -4.38 5.49
N ASP A 62 21.48 -4.53 6.19
CA ASP A 62 20.21 -4.97 5.58
C ASP A 62 19.15 -3.87 5.67
N LEU A 63 18.79 -3.33 4.51
CA LEU A 63 17.69 -2.38 4.42
C LEU A 63 16.37 -3.04 4.87
N SER A 64 15.62 -2.37 5.74
CA SER A 64 14.29 -2.85 6.17
C SER A 64 13.34 -2.88 4.97
N ASN A 65 12.36 -3.78 4.98
CA ASN A 65 11.39 -3.95 3.88
C ASN A 65 10.34 -2.82 3.82
N ASN A 66 10.15 -2.10 4.92
CA ASN A 66 9.23 -0.97 5.00
C ASN A 66 9.99 0.32 5.31
N ILE A 67 9.53 1.42 4.70
CA ILE A 67 10.10 2.76 4.93
C ILE A 67 9.90 3.22 6.38
N ASN A 68 8.77 2.89 7.01
CA ASN A 68 8.48 3.32 8.38
C ASN A 68 9.47 2.69 9.38
N ASP A 69 9.79 1.41 9.19
CA ASP A 69 10.77 0.70 10.03
C ASP A 69 12.17 1.28 9.86
N TYR A 70 12.54 1.63 8.62
CA TYR A 70 13.81 2.32 8.33
C TYR A 70 13.89 3.69 9.03
N ILE A 71 12.84 4.51 8.91
CA ILE A 71 12.80 5.83 9.56
C ILE A 71 12.88 5.68 11.08
N TYR A 72 12.14 4.73 11.66
CA TYR A 72 12.16 4.49 13.10
C TYR A 72 13.56 4.09 13.60
N LYS A 73 14.25 3.18 12.89
CA LYS A 73 15.63 2.78 13.22
C LYS A 73 16.60 3.96 13.10
N THR A 74 16.58 4.67 11.98
CA THR A 74 17.53 5.75 11.68
C THR A 74 17.34 6.99 12.55
N LYS A 75 16.09 7.32 12.90
CA LYS A 75 15.75 8.43 13.80
C LYS A 75 16.44 8.31 15.16
N ASN A 76 16.47 7.12 15.74
CA ASN A 76 17.06 6.91 17.06
C ASN A 76 18.60 6.94 17.03
N ILE A 77 19.20 6.62 15.87
CA ILE A 77 20.65 6.61 15.67
C ILE A 77 21.20 8.02 15.43
N CYS A 78 20.57 8.74 14.50
CA CYS A 78 21.10 10.00 13.97
C CYS A 78 20.67 11.21 14.81
N GLY A 79 19.77 11.01 15.79
CA GLY A 79 19.15 12.12 16.52
C GLY A 79 17.99 12.74 15.74
N SER A 80 17.08 13.40 16.46
CA SER A 80 15.80 13.87 15.90
C SER A 80 15.81 15.35 15.46
N SER A 81 16.93 16.07 15.55
CA SER A 81 16.96 17.50 15.18
C SER A 81 18.37 18.07 15.12
N ASN A 82 18.52 19.15 14.34
CA ASN A 82 19.68 20.05 14.17
C ASN A 82 20.30 20.63 15.46
N PHE A 83 19.98 20.09 16.64
CA PHE A 83 20.44 20.52 17.96
C PHE A 83 21.30 19.44 18.67
N ASP A 84 21.26 18.19 18.21
CA ASP A 84 22.09 17.12 18.77
C ASP A 84 23.47 17.13 18.09
N LYS A 85 24.54 17.32 18.87
CA LYS A 85 25.95 17.35 18.45
C LYS A 85 26.48 15.96 18.05
N ASN A 86 25.63 15.09 17.51
CA ASN A 86 26.00 13.73 17.19
C ASN A 86 26.51 13.70 15.75
N ASN A 87 27.83 13.69 15.59
CA ASN A 87 28.50 13.57 14.29
C ASN A 87 28.46 12.12 13.78
N ASN A 88 27.26 11.54 13.69
CA ASN A 88 27.06 10.18 13.23
C ASN A 88 26.91 10.16 11.70
N SER A 89 27.67 9.30 11.02
CA SER A 89 27.50 9.02 9.60
C SER A 89 26.66 7.76 9.40
N LEU A 90 25.76 7.76 8.42
CA LEU A 90 24.92 6.61 8.08
C LEU A 90 25.18 6.14 6.66
N THR A 91 25.71 4.93 6.53
CA THR A 91 25.90 4.24 5.26
C THR A 91 24.94 3.07 5.17
N SER A 92 24.17 2.96 4.09
CA SER A 92 23.18 1.89 3.93
C SER A 92 23.43 1.09 2.65
N PHE A 93 23.53 -0.22 2.78
CA PHE A 93 23.59 -1.12 1.65
C PHE A 93 22.19 -1.43 1.14
N PHE A 94 22.04 -1.52 -0.18
CA PHE A 94 20.77 -1.85 -0.80
C PHE A 94 20.96 -2.71 -2.05
N ASN A 95 19.95 -3.51 -2.32
CA ASN A 95 19.91 -4.42 -3.45
C ASN A 95 18.86 -3.97 -4.45
N LYS A 96 18.84 -4.58 -5.65
CA LYS A 96 17.83 -4.30 -6.67
C LYS A 96 16.39 -4.43 -6.11
N LYS A 97 16.16 -5.38 -5.20
CA LYS A 97 14.85 -5.63 -4.57
C LYS A 97 14.40 -4.48 -3.66
N THR A 98 15.33 -3.83 -2.95
CA THR A 98 15.03 -2.75 -1.99
C THR A 98 15.06 -1.36 -2.61
N THR A 99 15.19 -1.27 -3.94
CA THR A 99 15.23 0.00 -4.67
C THR A 99 13.98 0.86 -4.46
N ASN A 100 12.80 0.25 -4.31
CA ASN A 100 11.57 0.99 -4.00
C ASN A 100 11.71 1.83 -2.72
N ILE A 101 12.31 1.25 -1.69
CA ILE A 101 12.50 1.89 -0.39
C ILE A 101 13.55 3.00 -0.49
N VAL A 102 14.61 2.78 -1.26
CA VAL A 102 15.59 3.82 -1.56
C VAL A 102 14.92 5.02 -2.22
N ASN A 103 14.00 4.79 -3.16
CA ASN A 103 13.24 5.89 -3.76
C ASN A 103 12.35 6.60 -2.75
N ASP A 104 11.68 5.85 -1.87
CA ASP A 104 10.88 6.40 -0.77
C ASP A 104 11.72 7.25 0.20
N ILE A 105 12.97 6.86 0.46
CA ILE A 105 13.94 7.62 1.27
C ILE A 105 14.31 8.91 0.55
N ILE A 106 14.66 8.85 -0.74
CA ILE A 106 14.99 10.03 -1.57
C ILE A 106 13.81 11.01 -1.65
N GLU A 107 12.58 10.50 -1.68
CA GLU A 107 11.37 11.32 -1.77
C GLU A 107 11.10 12.06 -0.45
N ARG A 108 11.30 11.39 0.69
CA ARG A 108 11.04 11.95 2.03
C ARG A 108 12.18 12.84 2.55
N THR A 109 13.37 12.73 1.99
CA THR A 109 14.52 13.57 2.36
C THR A 109 14.39 14.97 1.77
N VAL A 110 14.49 15.98 2.64
CA VAL A 110 14.43 17.40 2.25
C VAL A 110 15.67 17.77 1.42
N ASP A 111 16.86 17.49 1.96
CA ASP A 111 18.14 17.85 1.36
C ASP A 111 18.76 16.68 0.58
N LYS A 112 18.26 16.48 -0.64
CA LYS A 112 18.73 15.40 -1.53
C LYS A 112 20.23 15.44 -1.85
N LYS A 113 20.87 16.60 -1.71
CA LYS A 113 22.32 16.78 -1.92
C LYS A 113 23.17 16.00 -0.91
N GLN A 114 22.61 15.70 0.26
CA GLN A 114 23.30 14.92 1.30
C GLN A 114 23.37 13.43 0.96
N ILE A 115 22.56 12.95 0.00
CA ILE A 115 22.57 11.54 -0.40
C ILE A 115 23.65 11.32 -1.46
N ILE A 116 24.66 10.56 -1.08
CA ILE A 116 25.75 10.15 -1.97
C ILE A 116 25.58 8.68 -2.29
N PHE A 117 25.45 8.35 -3.58
CA PHE A 117 25.47 6.97 -4.03
C PHE A 117 26.88 6.58 -4.45
N GLN A 118 27.38 5.48 -3.90
CA GLN A 118 28.69 4.92 -4.23
C GLN A 118 28.52 3.51 -4.85
N ASN A 119 29.47 3.10 -5.69
CA ASN A 119 29.55 1.76 -6.28
C ASN A 119 28.25 1.24 -6.94
N LEU A 120 27.50 2.11 -7.60
CA LEU A 120 26.26 1.73 -8.28
C LEU A 120 26.53 0.91 -9.55
N ASN A 121 25.79 -0.18 -9.71
CA ASN A 121 25.70 -0.86 -10.99
C ASN A 121 25.07 0.06 -12.06
N LYS A 122 25.60 0.06 -13.29
CA LYS A 122 25.09 0.82 -14.44
C LYS A 122 23.56 0.72 -14.61
N LYS A 123 22.99 -0.49 -14.44
CA LYS A 123 21.54 -0.72 -14.55
C LYS A 123 20.76 0.02 -13.46
N VAL A 124 21.22 -0.05 -12.21
CA VAL A 124 20.59 0.61 -11.06
C VAL A 124 20.70 2.12 -11.18
N SER A 125 21.86 2.64 -11.59
CA SER A 125 22.07 4.06 -11.86
C SER A 125 21.08 4.60 -12.91
N LYS A 126 20.91 3.89 -14.03
CA LYS A 126 19.92 4.26 -15.05
C LYS A 126 18.50 4.26 -14.50
N MET A 127 18.16 3.27 -13.68
CA MET A 127 16.84 3.15 -13.07
C MET A 127 16.52 4.32 -12.13
N LEU A 128 17.45 4.65 -11.22
CA LEU A 128 17.30 5.80 -10.29
C LEU A 128 17.16 7.12 -11.05
N LYS A 129 17.95 7.33 -12.12
CA LYS A 129 17.84 8.52 -12.98
C LYS A 129 16.48 8.64 -13.67
N LEU A 130 15.98 7.54 -14.24
CA LEU A 130 14.67 7.51 -14.91
C LEU A 130 13.54 7.78 -13.92
N GLN A 131 13.64 7.23 -12.71
CA GLN A 131 12.65 7.44 -11.66
C GLN A 131 12.62 8.89 -11.18
N SER A 132 13.78 9.50 -10.94
CA SER A 132 13.87 10.94 -10.64
C SER A 132 13.20 11.79 -11.73
N LYS A 133 13.49 11.51 -13.00
CA LYS A 133 12.86 12.19 -14.14
C LYS A 133 11.34 11.97 -14.18
N TYR A 134 10.87 10.75 -13.87
CA TYR A 134 9.44 10.45 -13.78
C TYR A 134 8.77 11.25 -12.65
N TYR A 135 9.37 11.28 -11.46
CA TYR A 135 8.87 12.08 -10.33
C TYR A 135 8.81 13.56 -10.66
N ASP A 136 9.81 14.12 -11.33
CA ASP A 136 9.78 15.51 -11.80
C ASP A 136 8.63 15.75 -12.77
N ILE A 137 8.36 14.81 -13.68
CA ILE A 137 7.22 14.89 -14.60
C ILE A 137 5.89 14.81 -13.84
N VAL A 138 5.76 13.91 -12.86
CA VAL A 138 4.54 13.77 -12.03
C VAL A 138 4.32 14.99 -11.14
N LYS A 139 5.36 15.55 -10.54
CA LYS A 139 5.29 16.78 -9.74
C LYS A 139 4.99 18.00 -10.62
N LYS A 140 5.53 18.04 -11.84
CA LYS A 140 5.22 19.06 -12.86
C LYS A 140 3.85 18.89 -13.49
N LYS A 141 3.24 17.69 -13.45
CA LYS A 141 1.80 17.53 -13.64
C LYS A 141 1.11 18.19 -12.45
N LYS A 142 1.04 19.53 -12.49
CA LYS A 142 -0.07 20.26 -11.85
C LYS A 142 -1.31 19.44 -12.19
N LYS A 143 -2.09 19.05 -11.18
CA LYS A 143 -3.54 18.86 -11.38
C LYS A 143 -3.92 20.10 -12.15
N TYR A 144 -4.14 20.00 -13.46
CA TYR A 144 -4.70 21.12 -14.19
C TYR A 144 -5.95 21.43 -13.37
N GLN A 145 -5.97 22.59 -12.69
CA GLN A 145 -7.25 23.11 -12.27
C GLN A 145 -8.06 23.06 -13.56
N LYS A 146 -9.23 22.43 -13.51
CA LYS A 146 -10.15 22.47 -14.64
C LYS A 146 -10.55 23.95 -14.79
N ARG A 147 -9.66 24.79 -15.34
CA ARG A 147 -10.04 25.99 -16.06
C ARG A 147 -11.02 25.45 -17.07
N GLY A 148 -12.27 25.87 -16.94
CA GLY A 148 -13.40 25.26 -17.63
C GLY A 148 -13.07 24.94 -19.08
N GLY A 149 -13.76 23.95 -19.65
CA GLY A 149 -13.52 23.53 -21.03
C GLY A 149 -13.38 24.72 -21.98
N ARG A 150 -12.58 24.59 -23.04
CA ARG A 150 -12.12 25.58 -24.06
C ARG A 150 -12.80 26.96 -24.13
N LYS A 151 -14.12 27.04 -23.98
CA LYS A 151 -14.91 28.26 -23.78
C LYS A 151 -14.35 29.16 -22.66
N ALA A 152 -13.98 28.61 -21.50
CA ALA A 152 -13.40 29.39 -20.40
C ALA A 152 -11.92 29.78 -20.64
N LEU A 153 -11.29 29.21 -21.66
CA LEU A 153 -9.94 29.56 -22.11
C LEU A 153 -9.97 30.45 -23.36
N HIS A 154 -11.15 30.90 -23.82
CA HIS A 154 -11.34 31.64 -25.07
C HIS A 154 -10.72 30.97 -26.31
N ILE A 155 -10.56 29.64 -26.29
CA ILE A 155 -10.01 28.91 -27.43
C ILE A 155 -11.14 28.54 -28.37
N ALA A 156 -10.96 28.78 -29.67
CA ALA A 156 -11.92 28.38 -30.70
C ALA A 156 -12.35 26.91 -30.52
N PRO A 157 -13.65 26.59 -30.63
CA PRO A 157 -14.10 25.21 -30.62
C PRO A 157 -13.37 24.45 -31.72
N LYS A 158 -13.03 23.17 -31.48
CA LYS A 158 -12.49 22.34 -32.56
C LYS A 158 -13.55 22.32 -33.67
N ARG A 159 -13.33 23.07 -34.74
CA ARG A 159 -14.12 22.93 -35.97
C ARG A 159 -13.88 21.51 -36.42
N ASN A 160 -14.96 20.77 -36.59
CA ASN A 160 -14.89 19.36 -36.91
C ASN A 160 -14.33 19.26 -38.34
N CYS A 161 -13.04 18.92 -38.50
CA CYS A 161 -12.36 18.88 -39.80
C CYS A 161 -12.83 17.71 -40.68
N LEU A 162 -13.75 16.87 -40.19
CA LEU A 162 -14.30 15.75 -40.94
C LEU A 162 -15.40 16.24 -41.89
N SER A 163 -15.35 15.74 -43.13
CA SER A 163 -16.46 15.86 -44.09
C SER A 163 -17.76 15.27 -43.50
N LYS A 164 -18.91 15.69 -44.03
CA LYS A 164 -20.25 15.22 -43.60
C LYS A 164 -20.33 13.68 -43.60
N ARG A 165 -19.76 13.03 -44.62
CA ARG A 165 -19.68 11.55 -44.75
C ARG A 165 -18.88 10.93 -43.61
N ASN A 166 -17.69 11.45 -43.31
CA ASN A 166 -16.83 10.93 -42.25
C ASN A 166 -17.44 11.14 -40.86
N LYS A 167 -18.21 12.21 -40.67
CA LYS A 167 -18.96 12.45 -39.42
C LYS A 167 -20.02 11.38 -39.16
N ILE A 168 -20.76 10.98 -40.20
CA ILE A 168 -21.77 9.91 -40.11
C ILE A 168 -21.09 8.58 -39.77
N LEU A 169 -19.98 8.26 -40.45
CA LEU A 169 -19.21 7.04 -40.20
C LEU A 169 -18.63 7.00 -38.79
N SER A 170 -18.04 8.11 -38.32
CA SER A 170 -17.50 8.23 -36.96
C SER A 170 -18.60 8.02 -35.91
N LYS A 171 -19.79 8.60 -36.12
CA LYS A 171 -20.94 8.40 -35.22
C LYS A 171 -21.43 6.95 -35.24
N LYS A 172 -21.45 6.30 -36.41
CA LYS A 172 -21.82 4.89 -36.56
C LYS A 172 -20.82 3.97 -35.82
N LEU A 173 -19.51 4.21 -36.00
CA LEU A 173 -18.44 3.48 -35.32
C LEU A 173 -18.52 3.63 -33.79
N TYR A 174 -18.79 4.84 -33.29
CA TYR A 174 -18.98 5.09 -31.87
C TYR A 174 -20.12 4.23 -31.28
N PHE A 175 -21.27 4.18 -31.94
CA PHE A 175 -22.38 3.35 -31.47
C PHE A 175 -22.07 1.86 -31.54
N TYR A 176 -21.37 1.39 -32.57
CA TYR A 176 -20.91 -0.01 -32.65
C TYR A 176 -20.00 -0.37 -31.48
N HIS A 177 -19.01 0.46 -31.17
CA HIS A 177 -18.13 0.23 -30.02
C HIS A 177 -18.89 0.21 -28.70
N LYS A 178 -19.83 1.15 -28.51
CA LYS A 178 -20.65 1.21 -27.29
C LYS A 178 -21.52 -0.06 -27.14
N MET A 179 -22.09 -0.55 -28.24
CA MET A 179 -22.82 -1.81 -28.28
C MET A 179 -21.90 -3.00 -27.95
N GLU A 180 -20.70 -3.06 -28.51
CA GLU A 180 -19.77 -4.16 -28.24
C GLU A 180 -19.36 -4.24 -26.76
N ILE A 181 -19.14 -3.08 -26.12
CA ILE A 181 -18.84 -2.99 -24.69
C ILE A 181 -19.99 -3.55 -23.85
N GLU A 182 -21.23 -3.11 -24.12
CA GLU A 182 -22.42 -3.64 -23.41
C GLU A 182 -22.61 -5.13 -23.68
N ARG A 183 -22.35 -5.60 -24.89
CA ARG A 183 -22.46 -7.02 -25.26
C ARG A 183 -21.51 -7.87 -24.41
N LYS A 184 -20.24 -7.46 -24.32
CA LYS A 184 -19.23 -8.12 -23.46
C LYS A 184 -19.65 -8.09 -22.00
N ARG A 185 -20.25 -6.99 -21.53
CA ARG A 185 -20.77 -6.85 -20.16
C ARG A 185 -21.91 -7.85 -19.88
N LEU A 186 -22.85 -8.00 -20.82
CA LEU A 186 -23.97 -8.93 -20.69
C LEU A 186 -23.52 -10.39 -20.75
N ILE A 187 -22.56 -10.72 -21.62
CA ILE A 187 -21.93 -12.05 -21.68
C ILE A 187 -21.25 -12.38 -20.34
N LYS A 188 -20.46 -11.43 -19.79
CA LYS A 188 -19.82 -11.61 -18.49
C LYS A 188 -20.82 -11.83 -17.34
N LYS A 189 -22.04 -11.29 -17.47
CA LYS A 189 -23.14 -11.48 -16.51
C LYS A 189 -23.94 -12.76 -16.74
N GLY A 190 -23.67 -13.52 -17.80
CA GLY A 190 -24.42 -14.71 -18.18
C GLY A 190 -25.81 -14.42 -18.74
N ILE A 191 -26.12 -13.16 -19.07
CA ILE A 191 -27.43 -12.75 -19.61
C ILE A 191 -27.51 -13.03 -21.13
N LEU A 192 -26.37 -12.98 -21.82
CA LEU A 192 -26.27 -13.15 -23.27
C LEU A 192 -25.21 -14.22 -23.58
N LYS A 193 -25.46 -15.10 -24.55
CA LYS A 193 -24.48 -16.12 -24.97
C LYS A 193 -23.38 -15.51 -25.84
N GLY A 194 -22.22 -16.17 -25.88
CA GLY A 194 -21.03 -15.67 -26.60
C GLY A 194 -21.22 -15.45 -28.11
N HIS A 195 -22.19 -16.11 -28.73
CA HIS A 195 -22.54 -15.97 -30.16
C HIS A 195 -23.71 -15.01 -30.41
N GLU A 196 -24.48 -14.66 -29.38
CA GLU A 196 -25.68 -13.82 -29.52
C GLU A 196 -25.31 -12.35 -29.68
N LYS A 197 -26.10 -11.61 -30.48
CA LYS A 197 -25.97 -10.15 -30.64
C LYS A 197 -26.86 -9.45 -29.61
N ILE A 198 -26.59 -8.17 -29.32
CA ILE A 198 -27.52 -7.38 -28.49
C ILE A 198 -28.87 -7.35 -29.21
N PRO A 199 -29.96 -7.74 -28.53
CA PRO A 199 -31.28 -7.72 -29.13
C PRO A 199 -31.71 -6.27 -29.38
N ARG A 200 -32.36 -6.03 -30.53
CA ARG A 200 -32.83 -4.70 -30.93
C ARG A 200 -33.87 -4.13 -29.97
N TYR A 201 -34.60 -5.02 -29.29
CA TYR A 201 -35.60 -4.71 -28.27
C TYR A 201 -35.31 -5.55 -27.01
N PRO A 202 -35.59 -5.03 -25.80
CA PRO A 202 -35.45 -5.81 -24.57
C PRO A 202 -36.36 -7.03 -24.57
N ASN A 203 -35.91 -8.14 -23.96
CA ASN A 203 -36.72 -9.36 -23.85
C ASN A 203 -37.92 -9.09 -22.92
N ARG A 204 -39.13 -9.15 -23.48
CA ARG A 204 -40.39 -8.86 -22.76
C ARG A 204 -40.65 -9.84 -21.61
N GLN A 205 -40.30 -11.12 -21.79
CA GLN A 205 -40.44 -12.15 -20.74
C GLN A 205 -39.55 -11.87 -19.53
N ALA A 206 -38.36 -11.30 -19.75
CA ALA A 206 -37.45 -10.94 -18.65
C ALA A 206 -37.97 -9.74 -17.82
N GLN A 207 -38.87 -8.91 -18.38
CA GLN A 207 -39.52 -7.83 -17.62
C GLN A 207 -40.59 -8.37 -16.67
N GLU A 208 -41.40 -9.33 -17.12
CA GLU A 208 -42.46 -9.95 -16.30
C GLU A 208 -41.89 -10.70 -15.08
N TYR A 209 -40.73 -11.35 -15.24
CA TYR A 209 -40.09 -12.13 -14.17
C TYR A 209 -39.49 -11.25 -13.06
N ASP A 210 -38.99 -10.06 -13.39
CA ASP A 210 -38.33 -9.16 -12.43
C ASP A 210 -39.35 -8.28 -11.67
N SER A 211 -40.57 -8.11 -12.18
CA SER A 211 -41.62 -7.29 -11.56
C SER A 211 -42.63 -8.07 -10.70
N ASN A 212 -42.71 -9.40 -10.85
CA ASN A 212 -43.76 -10.21 -10.20
C ASN A 212 -43.26 -11.16 -9.09
N GLU A 213 -41.97 -11.17 -8.76
CA GLU A 213 -41.45 -12.07 -7.72
C GLU A 213 -41.50 -11.47 -6.31
N TYR A 214 -42.43 -11.97 -5.49
CA TYR A 214 -42.40 -11.85 -4.02
C TYR A 214 -42.00 -13.19 -3.40
N ASN A 215 -41.28 -13.17 -2.28
CA ASN A 215 -40.87 -14.40 -1.57
C ASN A 215 -42.03 -15.02 -0.78
N SER A 216 -42.86 -14.18 -0.16
CA SER A 216 -44.03 -14.61 0.59
C SER A 216 -45.05 -13.47 0.66
N MET A 217 -46.31 -13.85 0.87
CA MET A 217 -47.45 -12.95 0.95
C MET A 217 -48.27 -13.38 2.17
N ASN A 218 -48.24 -12.56 3.21
CA ASN A 218 -48.92 -12.85 4.48
C ASN A 218 -50.05 -11.84 4.68
N LYS A 219 -51.23 -12.33 5.06
CA LYS A 219 -52.35 -11.48 5.44
C LYS A 219 -52.30 -11.25 6.95
N LEU A 220 -52.33 -10.01 7.39
CA LEU A 220 -52.26 -9.64 8.80
C LEU A 220 -53.66 -9.66 9.42
N ASN A 221 -53.70 -9.67 10.75
CA ASN A 221 -54.93 -9.76 11.53
C ASN A 221 -55.84 -8.53 11.36
N ASP A 222 -55.28 -7.40 10.91
CA ASP A 222 -56.00 -6.17 10.54
C ASP A 222 -56.57 -6.21 9.11
N GLY A 223 -56.40 -7.33 8.39
CA GLY A 223 -56.83 -7.51 7.01
C GLY A 223 -55.88 -6.92 5.97
N SER A 224 -54.82 -6.22 6.41
CA SER A 224 -53.78 -5.71 5.51
C SER A 224 -52.91 -6.84 4.98
N LEU A 225 -52.25 -6.57 3.86
CA LEU A 225 -51.57 -7.62 3.11
C LEU A 225 -50.08 -7.28 2.96
N GLN A 226 -49.23 -8.04 3.65
CA GLN A 226 -47.80 -7.84 3.69
C GLN A 226 -47.11 -8.69 2.62
N ILE A 227 -46.48 -8.01 1.67
CA ILE A 227 -45.73 -8.64 0.57
C ILE A 227 -44.24 -8.55 0.89
N LEU A 228 -43.57 -9.70 1.05
CA LEU A 228 -42.13 -9.74 1.26
C LEU A 228 -41.40 -9.77 -0.10
N ALA A 229 -40.97 -8.61 -0.57
CA ALA A 229 -40.31 -8.50 -1.87
C ALA A 229 -39.01 -9.32 -1.95
N LYS A 230 -38.79 -10.00 -3.09
CA LYS A 230 -37.55 -10.75 -3.34
C LYS A 230 -36.38 -9.78 -3.53
N LYS A 231 -35.53 -9.61 -2.50
CA LYS A 231 -34.30 -8.81 -2.64
C LYS A 231 -33.37 -9.46 -3.68
N ARG A 232 -32.98 -8.70 -4.71
CA ARG A 232 -31.96 -9.10 -5.69
C ARG A 232 -30.66 -9.49 -4.96
N LYS A 233 -30.35 -10.79 -4.89
CA LYS A 233 -29.06 -11.27 -4.37
C LYS A 233 -27.97 -10.96 -5.39
N THR A 234 -27.12 -9.97 -5.14
CA THR A 234 -25.75 -10.03 -5.66
C THR A 234 -25.02 -11.10 -4.85
N LYS A 235 -24.89 -12.32 -5.39
CA LYS A 235 -24.04 -13.35 -4.77
C LYS A 235 -22.62 -12.79 -4.59
N ARG A 236 -22.26 -12.39 -3.38
CA ARG A 236 -20.89 -12.55 -2.87
C ARG A 236 -20.87 -13.94 -2.25
N ASN A 237 -20.00 -14.81 -2.76
CA ASN A 237 -19.69 -16.06 -2.08
C ASN A 237 -19.01 -15.69 -0.76
N ILE A 238 -19.79 -15.65 0.32
CA ILE A 238 -19.26 -15.69 1.68
C ILE A 238 -19.17 -17.17 1.99
N ASN A 239 -17.96 -17.71 2.06
CA ASN A 239 -17.73 -19.05 2.58
C ASN A 239 -18.29 -19.08 4.00
N LYS A 240 -19.31 -19.91 4.23
CA LYS A 240 -20.05 -20.02 5.49
C LYS A 240 -19.35 -20.92 6.52
N ASN A 241 -18.05 -21.16 6.38
CA ASN A 241 -17.30 -22.14 7.19
C ASN A 241 -16.15 -21.53 8.00
N ASN A 242 -16.18 -20.23 8.28
CA ASN A 242 -15.31 -19.65 9.30
C ASN A 242 -16.19 -19.24 10.48
N GLU A 243 -16.62 -20.22 11.27
CA GLU A 243 -16.86 -19.94 12.69
C GLU A 243 -15.52 -19.44 13.24
N ILE A 244 -15.53 -18.24 13.79
CA ILE A 244 -14.37 -17.67 14.46
C ILE A 244 -14.24 -18.46 15.76
N GLN A 245 -13.38 -19.46 15.77
CA GLN A 245 -12.94 -20.13 17.00
C GLN A 245 -12.13 -19.11 17.78
N TYR A 246 -12.65 -18.65 18.93
CA TYR A 246 -11.87 -17.90 19.89
C TYR A 246 -10.90 -18.85 20.58
N ASP A 247 -9.63 -18.44 20.71
CA ASP A 247 -8.60 -19.23 21.38
C ASP A 247 -9.05 -19.59 22.82
N GLN A 248 -8.89 -20.86 23.20
CA GLN A 248 -9.31 -21.42 24.49
C GLN A 248 -8.58 -20.83 25.72
N ASP A 249 -7.59 -19.96 25.50
CA ASP A 249 -6.76 -19.35 26.54
C ASP A 249 -7.24 -17.95 26.97
N THR A 250 -8.46 -17.57 26.62
CA THR A 250 -9.06 -16.31 27.07
C THR A 250 -9.59 -16.43 28.49
N ILE A 251 -8.88 -15.84 29.45
CA ILE A 251 -9.32 -15.71 30.84
C ILE A 251 -10.52 -14.75 30.87
N VAL A 252 -11.72 -15.28 31.12
CA VAL A 252 -12.92 -14.49 31.36
C VAL A 252 -12.80 -13.84 32.74
N LEU A 253 -12.87 -12.51 32.80
CA LEU A 253 -12.95 -11.77 34.06
C LEU A 253 -14.43 -11.55 34.39
N ASP A 254 -14.95 -12.26 35.41
CA ASP A 254 -16.38 -12.41 35.69
C ASP A 254 -17.16 -11.11 36.01
N ASN A 255 -16.51 -9.96 36.13
CA ASN A 255 -17.13 -8.72 36.62
C ASN A 255 -16.81 -7.45 35.79
N MET A 256 -16.36 -7.58 34.54
CA MET A 256 -16.14 -6.41 33.68
C MET A 256 -17.40 -6.09 32.86
N PRO A 257 -17.90 -4.84 32.88
CA PRO A 257 -19.07 -4.48 32.11
C PRO A 257 -18.79 -4.64 30.62
N THR A 258 -19.77 -5.18 29.92
CA THR A 258 -19.69 -5.43 28.48
C THR A 258 -19.78 -4.10 27.72
N TYR A 259 -19.13 -3.99 26.56
CA TYR A 259 -19.19 -2.76 25.75
C TYR A 259 -20.63 -2.31 25.41
N GLU A 260 -21.56 -3.26 25.32
CA GLU A 260 -22.99 -3.00 25.10
C GLU A 260 -23.69 -2.44 26.36
N GLU A 261 -23.23 -2.79 27.55
CA GLU A 261 -23.74 -2.30 28.83
C GLU A 261 -23.22 -0.88 29.16
N GLU A 262 -22.02 -0.53 28.70
CA GLU A 262 -21.53 0.85 28.77
C GLU A 262 -22.23 1.76 27.74
N ALA A 263 -22.50 1.25 26.54
CA ALA A 263 -23.15 2.01 25.47
C ALA A 263 -24.62 2.35 25.76
N SER A 264 -25.29 1.57 26.61
CA SER A 264 -26.69 1.81 27.01
C SER A 264 -26.85 2.79 28.18
N LYS A 265 -25.74 3.22 28.81
CA LYS A 265 -25.73 4.22 29.89
C LYS A 265 -25.47 5.66 29.42
N ASN A 266 -25.26 5.88 28.12
CA ASN A 266 -25.09 7.20 27.50
C ASN A 266 -26.29 7.59 26.64
#